data_AF-A0AAW3ZYU5-F1
#
_entry.id   AF-A0AAW3ZYU5-F1
#
_cell.length_a   1.000
_cell.length_b   1.000
_cell.length_c   1.000
_cell.angle_alpha   90.00
_cell.angle_beta   90.00
_cell.angle_gamma   90.00
#
_symmetry.space_group_name_H-M   'P 1'
#
loop_
_entity.id
_entity.type
_entity.pdbx_description
1 polymer ?
#
loop_
_entity_poly.entity_id
_entity_poly.type
_entity_poly.pdbx_seq_one_letter_code
_entity_poly.pdbx_strand_id
1 'polypeptide(L)'
;MPKKVKNSLARAFLAALALLFCVSAIGEFIQSTTIANVSKIYGENAKRRVVALNALMNSLKNESEQEKLKKVNEFFNSLRWANDMEVWGKKDYWATRMEFLGKGAGDCEDFVTAKYFTLKQLGVPTSKLYFTYVKALKFNQAHMVLSYYETPKSVPLILDNINGNIKIATQRTDLAPVYSFNGDSLYLAKQEGLGQVVPGGNKKQNPKWMELIDKMKKEGL
;
A
#
# COMPACT_ATOMS: atom_id res chain seq x y z
N MET A 1 26.46 -54.59 29.52
CA MET A 1 25.87 -54.42 28.16
C MET A 1 24.34 -54.52 28.29
N PRO A 2 23.44 -53.83 27.56
CA PRO A 2 23.46 -52.58 26.79
C PRO A 2 22.21 -51.70 27.13
N LYS A 3 22.28 -50.74 28.08
CA LYS A 3 21.14 -49.81 28.36
C LYS A 3 21.38 -48.36 27.92
N LYS A 4 22.63 -47.97 27.63
CA LYS A 4 22.98 -46.58 27.26
C LYS A 4 22.70 -46.21 25.80
N VAL A 5 22.59 -47.18 24.88
CA VAL A 5 22.45 -46.91 23.43
C VAL A 5 21.01 -46.55 23.03
N LYS A 6 19.99 -47.11 23.70
CA LYS A 6 18.58 -46.82 23.37
C LYS A 6 18.16 -45.37 23.67
N ASN A 7 18.78 -44.73 24.66
CA ASN A 7 18.43 -43.35 25.05
C ASN A 7 19.08 -42.27 24.15
N SER A 8 20.15 -42.56 23.42
CA SER A 8 20.74 -41.57 22.49
C SER A 8 20.00 -41.51 21.16
N LEU A 9 19.50 -42.65 20.67
CA LEU A 9 18.68 -42.72 19.45
C LEU A 9 17.33 -42.01 19.61
N ALA A 10 16.67 -42.15 20.76
CA ALA A 10 15.41 -41.47 21.05
C ALA A 10 15.57 -39.93 21.16
N ARG A 11 16.71 -39.46 21.69
CA ARG A 11 17.03 -38.03 21.79
C ARG A 11 17.44 -37.42 20.44
N ALA A 12 18.12 -38.19 19.59
CA ALA A 12 18.44 -37.78 18.23
C ALA A 12 17.18 -37.68 17.34
N PHE A 13 16.19 -38.55 17.54
CA PHE A 13 14.91 -38.50 16.82
C PHE A 13 14.04 -37.29 17.24
N LEU A 14 14.03 -36.94 18.52
CA LEU A 14 13.31 -35.74 19.02
C LEU A 14 13.96 -34.42 18.58
N ALA A 15 15.29 -34.37 18.46
CA ALA A 15 15.99 -33.21 17.91
C ALA A 15 15.76 -33.04 16.40
N ALA A 16 15.67 -34.15 15.65
CA ALA A 16 15.35 -34.12 14.23
C ALA A 16 13.89 -33.70 13.95
N LEU A 17 12.94 -34.06 14.82
CA LEU A 17 11.54 -33.62 14.70
C LEU A 17 11.34 -32.13 15.01
N ALA A 18 12.14 -31.56 15.91
CA ALA A 18 12.09 -30.14 16.27
C ALA A 18 12.70 -29.23 15.19
N LEU A 19 13.63 -29.75 14.37
CA LEU A 19 14.21 -29.04 13.23
C LEU A 19 13.32 -29.02 11.97
N LEU A 20 12.27 -29.84 11.93
CA LEU A 20 11.32 -29.93 10.81
C LEU A 20 10.11 -28.99 10.92
N PHE A 21 9.99 -28.23 12.01
CA PHE A 21 8.89 -27.27 12.22
C PHE A 21 9.29 -25.79 12.16
N CYS A 22 10.48 -25.47 11.64
CA CYS A 22 10.75 -24.12 11.13
C CYS A 22 10.21 -23.96 9.70
N VAL A 23 8.97 -24.37 9.45
CA VAL A 23 8.19 -23.71 8.40
C VAL A 23 7.89 -22.35 8.97
N SER A 24 8.74 -21.38 8.64
CA SER A 24 8.45 -19.97 8.84
C SER A 24 7.03 -19.77 8.30
N ALA A 25 6.05 -19.55 9.18
CA ALA A 25 4.75 -19.08 8.73
C ALA A 25 5.05 -17.76 8.02
N ILE A 26 5.15 -17.80 6.70
CA ILE A 26 5.20 -16.59 5.88
C ILE A 26 3.83 -15.98 6.12
N GLY A 27 3.76 -15.08 7.11
CA GLY A 27 2.52 -14.39 7.45
C GLY A 27 2.02 -13.73 6.18
N GLU A 28 0.81 -14.09 5.75
CA GLU A 28 0.20 -13.49 4.57
C GLU A 28 -0.06 -12.00 4.86
N PHE A 29 0.37 -11.12 3.95
CA PHE A 29 0.02 -9.69 4.04
C PHE A 29 -1.47 -9.44 3.78
N ILE A 30 -2.11 -10.33 3.03
CA ILE A 30 -3.53 -10.31 2.73
C ILE A 30 -4.12 -11.66 3.14
N GLN A 31 -5.07 -11.63 4.08
CA GLN A 31 -5.70 -12.83 4.60
C GLN A 31 -6.51 -13.57 3.52
N SER A 32 -6.49 -14.91 3.57
CA SER A 32 -7.31 -15.76 2.71
C SER A 32 -8.80 -15.42 2.72
N THR A 33 -9.34 -14.96 3.85
CA THR A 33 -10.73 -14.48 3.99
C THR A 33 -10.98 -13.22 3.14
N THR A 34 -10.05 -12.26 3.13
CA THR A 34 -10.11 -11.08 2.26
C THR A 34 -10.06 -11.48 0.78
N ILE A 35 -9.19 -12.43 0.42
CA ILE A 35 -9.08 -12.95 -0.96
C ILE A 35 -10.40 -13.60 -1.40
N ALA A 36 -11.01 -14.42 -0.54
CA ALA A 36 -12.29 -15.06 -0.80
C ALA A 36 -13.42 -14.04 -0.96
N ASN A 37 -13.46 -13.01 -0.10
CA ASN A 37 -14.45 -11.94 -0.18
C ASN A 37 -14.31 -11.13 -1.47
N VAL A 38 -13.08 -10.79 -1.88
CA VAL A 38 -12.86 -10.10 -3.17
C VAL A 38 -13.33 -10.97 -4.33
N SER A 39 -13.06 -12.28 -4.32
CA SER A 39 -13.56 -13.17 -5.39
C SER A 39 -15.09 -13.20 -5.43
N LYS A 40 -15.73 -13.27 -4.25
CA LYS A 40 -17.19 -13.30 -4.15
C LYS A 40 -17.84 -12.03 -4.70
N ILE A 41 -17.24 -10.87 -4.48
CA ILE A 41 -17.79 -9.56 -4.88
C ILE A 41 -17.43 -9.21 -6.33
N TYR A 42 -16.19 -9.46 -6.75
CA TYR A 42 -15.61 -8.95 -7.99
C TYR A 42 -15.18 -10.04 -8.99
N GLY A 43 -15.31 -11.31 -8.63
CA GLY A 43 -15.00 -12.46 -9.47
C GLY A 43 -13.53 -12.89 -9.46
N GLU A 44 -13.25 -13.99 -10.17
CA GLU A 44 -11.94 -14.66 -10.13
C GLU A 44 -10.79 -13.82 -10.70
N ASN A 45 -11.05 -12.89 -11.63
CA ASN A 45 -10.02 -11.97 -12.12
C ASN A 45 -9.52 -11.03 -11.01
N ALA A 46 -10.42 -10.56 -10.13
CA ALA A 46 -10.04 -9.75 -8.99
C ALA A 46 -9.23 -10.55 -7.98
N LYS A 47 -9.66 -11.79 -7.69
CA LYS A 47 -8.90 -12.72 -6.84
C LYS A 47 -7.48 -12.93 -7.36
N ARG A 48 -7.29 -13.13 -8.67
CA ARG A 48 -5.95 -13.28 -9.27
C ARG A 48 -5.07 -12.05 -9.01
N ARG A 49 -5.61 -10.83 -9.13
CA ARG A 49 -4.87 -9.60 -8.81
C ARG A 49 -4.50 -9.51 -7.34
N VAL A 50 -5.41 -9.84 -6.42
CA VAL A 50 -5.12 -9.82 -4.97
C VAL A 50 -4.10 -10.88 -4.58
N VAL A 51 -4.19 -12.09 -5.13
CA VAL A 51 -3.19 -13.15 -4.93
C VAL A 51 -1.83 -12.71 -5.46
N ALA A 52 -1.78 -12.10 -6.64
CA ALA A 52 -0.53 -11.57 -7.22
C ALA A 52 0.08 -10.46 -6.35
N LEU A 53 -0.74 -9.56 -5.81
CA LEU A 53 -0.26 -8.55 -4.85
C LEU A 53 0.31 -9.21 -3.59
N ASN A 54 -0.40 -10.18 -2.99
CA ASN A 54 0.08 -10.86 -1.78
C ASN A 54 1.42 -11.57 -2.03
N ALA A 55 1.55 -12.25 -3.17
CA ALA A 55 2.79 -12.90 -3.59
C ALA A 55 3.94 -11.89 -3.77
N LEU A 56 3.68 -10.75 -4.43
CA LEU A 56 4.64 -9.66 -4.56
C LEU A 56 5.06 -9.10 -3.20
N MET A 57 4.12 -8.87 -2.29
CA MET A 57 4.45 -8.35 -0.97
C MET A 57 5.31 -9.33 -0.17
N ASN A 58 5.01 -10.63 -0.27
CA ASN A 58 5.82 -11.68 0.34
C ASN A 58 7.25 -11.69 -0.21
N SER A 59 7.44 -11.52 -1.52
CA SER A 59 8.79 -11.45 -2.11
C SER A 59 9.55 -10.19 -1.71
N LEU A 60 8.84 -9.09 -1.41
CA LEU A 60 9.44 -7.80 -1.07
C LEU A 60 9.73 -7.60 0.42
N LYS A 61 9.29 -8.51 1.30
CA LYS A 61 9.32 -8.33 2.76
C LYS A 61 10.69 -7.85 3.27
N ASN A 62 11.76 -8.49 2.81
CA ASN A 62 13.14 -8.25 3.25
C ASN A 62 13.96 -7.39 2.26
N GLU A 63 13.31 -6.85 1.24
CA GLU A 63 13.97 -6.02 0.22
C GLU A 63 14.21 -4.58 0.71
N SER A 64 15.11 -3.89 0.00
CA SER A 64 15.36 -2.46 0.22
C SER A 64 14.11 -1.61 0.00
N GLU A 65 14.06 -0.42 0.64
CA GLU A 65 12.97 0.53 0.42
C GLU A 65 12.87 0.93 -1.07
N GLN A 66 14.01 1.08 -1.75
CA GLN A 66 14.06 1.43 -3.16
C GLN A 66 13.42 0.34 -4.05
N GLU A 67 13.69 -0.94 -3.77
CA GLU A 67 13.07 -2.05 -4.51
C GLU A 67 11.58 -2.16 -4.20
N LYS A 68 11.18 -1.97 -2.93
CA LYS A 68 9.76 -1.89 -2.53
C LYS A 68 9.03 -0.79 -3.29
N LEU A 69 9.57 0.43 -3.34
CA LEU A 69 8.99 1.56 -4.07
C LEU A 69 8.81 1.23 -5.55
N LYS A 70 9.86 0.72 -6.19
CA LYS A 70 9.87 0.36 -7.61
C LYS A 70 8.80 -0.68 -7.92
N LYS A 71 8.82 -1.81 -7.21
CA LYS A 71 7.95 -2.95 -7.50
C LYS A 71 6.48 -2.69 -7.16
N VAL A 72 6.22 -1.96 -6.08
CA VAL A 72 4.85 -1.51 -5.77
C VAL A 72 4.34 -0.53 -6.84
N ASN A 73 5.18 0.40 -7.30
CA ASN A 73 4.79 1.34 -8.36
C ASN A 73 4.50 0.61 -9.68
N GLU A 74 5.38 -0.30 -10.10
CA GLU A 74 5.21 -1.15 -11.29
C GLU A 74 3.92 -1.97 -11.22
N PHE A 75 3.64 -2.61 -10.08
CA PHE A 75 2.45 -3.44 -9.90
C PHE A 75 1.16 -2.65 -10.11
N PHE A 76 0.97 -1.54 -9.39
CA PHE A 76 -0.27 -0.77 -9.50
C PHE A 76 -0.38 -0.05 -10.86
N ASN A 77 0.73 0.34 -11.47
CA ASN A 77 0.72 0.93 -12.81
C ASN A 77 0.39 -0.05 -13.94
N SER A 78 0.28 -1.35 -13.65
CA SER A 78 -0.27 -2.34 -14.59
C SER A 78 -1.80 -2.34 -14.64
N LEU A 79 -2.47 -1.69 -13.68
CA LEU A 79 -3.93 -1.55 -13.66
C LEU A 79 -4.38 -0.43 -14.58
N ARG A 80 -5.64 -0.50 -15.01
CA ARG A 80 -6.20 0.46 -15.96
C ARG A 80 -6.54 1.77 -15.26
N TRP A 81 -6.07 2.89 -15.79
CA TRP A 81 -6.60 4.18 -15.38
C TRP A 81 -8.00 4.39 -15.95
N ALA A 82 -8.96 4.80 -15.12
CA ALA A 82 -10.32 5.18 -15.50
C ALA A 82 -10.90 6.10 -14.43
N ASN A 83 -11.71 7.09 -14.83
CA ASN A 83 -12.33 8.01 -13.88
C ASN A 83 -13.44 7.32 -13.05
N ASP A 84 -13.80 7.95 -11.92
CA ASP A 84 -14.81 7.40 -11.01
C ASP A 84 -16.21 7.25 -11.62
N MET A 85 -16.57 8.09 -12.57
CA MET A 85 -17.89 7.99 -13.21
C MET A 85 -17.99 6.68 -13.98
N GLU A 86 -16.91 6.29 -14.65
CA GLU A 86 -16.81 5.05 -15.39
C GLU A 86 -16.75 3.82 -14.46
N VAL A 87 -15.96 3.89 -13.38
CA VAL A 87 -15.71 2.72 -12.52
C VAL A 87 -16.81 2.51 -11.47
N TRP A 88 -17.29 3.60 -10.90
CA TRP A 88 -18.15 3.64 -9.70
C TRP A 88 -19.51 4.30 -9.94
N GLY A 89 -19.73 4.98 -11.08
CA GLY A 89 -20.94 5.76 -11.31
C GLY A 89 -21.05 6.98 -10.38
N LYS A 90 -19.92 7.45 -9.85
CA LYS A 90 -19.82 8.54 -8.88
C LYS A 90 -18.81 9.56 -9.36
N LYS A 91 -18.91 10.80 -8.90
CA LYS A 91 -18.03 11.88 -9.37
C LYS A 91 -16.64 11.87 -8.72
N ASP A 92 -16.55 11.38 -7.49
CA ASP A 92 -15.35 11.44 -6.63
C ASP A 92 -15.50 10.34 -5.57
N TYR A 93 -14.88 9.19 -5.80
CA TYR A 93 -14.96 7.97 -5.01
C TYR A 93 -13.58 7.37 -4.76
N TRP A 94 -13.06 7.60 -3.55
CA TRP A 94 -11.77 7.06 -3.15
C TRP A 94 -11.90 5.59 -2.79
N ALA A 95 -11.44 4.69 -3.64
CA ALA A 95 -11.52 3.26 -3.44
C ALA A 95 -10.50 2.76 -2.40
N THR A 96 -10.89 1.75 -1.61
CA THR A 96 -9.90 0.97 -0.86
C THR A 96 -9.00 0.21 -1.83
N ARG A 97 -7.82 -0.23 -1.36
CA ARG A 97 -6.94 -1.08 -2.18
C ARG A 97 -7.64 -2.35 -2.66
N MET A 98 -8.54 -2.93 -1.87
CA MET A 98 -9.30 -4.13 -2.26
C MET A 98 -10.40 -3.80 -3.27
N GLU A 99 -11.08 -2.66 -3.13
CA GLU A 99 -12.03 -2.15 -4.13
C GLU A 99 -11.36 -1.88 -5.48
N PHE A 100 -10.22 -1.19 -5.47
CA PHE A 100 -9.44 -0.87 -6.67
C PHE A 100 -8.93 -2.13 -7.37
N LEU A 101 -8.36 -3.10 -6.64
CA LEU A 101 -8.02 -4.41 -7.19
C LEU A 101 -9.26 -5.20 -7.62
N GLY A 102 -10.38 -5.01 -6.93
CA GLY A 102 -11.69 -5.55 -7.27
C GLY A 102 -12.11 -5.17 -8.67
N LYS A 103 -12.18 -3.86 -8.95
CA LYS A 103 -12.52 -3.32 -10.27
C LYS A 103 -11.42 -3.49 -11.31
N GLY A 104 -10.16 -3.51 -10.89
CA GLY A 104 -9.00 -3.52 -11.79
C GLY A 104 -8.82 -2.22 -12.56
N ALA A 105 -9.51 -1.16 -12.14
CA ALA A 105 -9.43 0.18 -12.68
C ALA A 105 -9.80 1.22 -11.63
N GLY A 106 -9.26 2.43 -11.76
CA GLY A 106 -9.42 3.54 -10.83
C GLY A 106 -8.66 4.76 -11.32
N ASP A 107 -8.73 5.87 -10.60
CA ASP A 107 -8.10 7.13 -10.97
C ASP A 107 -6.89 7.47 -10.07
N CYS A 108 -6.45 8.72 -10.02
CA CYS A 108 -5.14 9.04 -9.45
C CYS A 108 -5.03 8.73 -7.95
N GLU A 109 -6.06 9.03 -7.15
CA GLU A 109 -6.10 8.79 -5.71
C GLU A 109 -6.10 7.30 -5.39
N ASP A 110 -6.75 6.46 -6.19
CA ASP A 110 -6.83 5.02 -6.00
C ASP A 110 -5.44 4.40 -6.12
N PHE A 111 -4.68 4.82 -7.14
CA PHE A 111 -3.29 4.38 -7.34
C PHE A 111 -2.40 4.83 -6.18
N VAL A 112 -2.49 6.10 -5.76
CA VAL A 112 -1.65 6.65 -4.69
C VAL A 112 -1.97 6.00 -3.35
N THR A 113 -3.25 5.84 -3.03
CA THR A 113 -3.74 5.17 -1.82
C THR A 113 -3.27 3.73 -1.76
N ALA A 114 -3.44 2.97 -2.85
CA ALA A 114 -3.04 1.58 -2.91
C ALA A 114 -1.52 1.40 -2.76
N LYS A 115 -0.72 2.27 -3.37
CA LYS A 115 0.74 2.31 -3.19
C LYS A 115 1.10 2.62 -1.74
N TYR A 116 0.50 3.65 -1.14
CA TYR A 116 0.76 4.07 0.25
C TYR A 116 0.53 2.93 1.25
N PHE A 117 -0.64 2.29 1.22
CA PHE A 117 -0.96 1.23 2.18
C PHE A 117 -0.14 -0.03 1.97
N THR A 118 0.22 -0.33 0.72
CA THR A 118 1.11 -1.46 0.41
C THR A 118 2.51 -1.22 0.94
N LEU A 119 3.08 -0.03 0.73
CA LEU A 119 4.40 0.33 1.25
C LEU A 119 4.42 0.39 2.79
N LYS A 120 3.36 0.93 3.40
CA LYS A 120 3.17 0.92 4.85
C LYS A 120 3.20 -0.50 5.41
N GLN A 121 2.45 -1.42 4.81
CA GLN A 121 2.45 -2.82 5.25
C GLN A 121 3.80 -3.53 5.01
N LEU A 122 4.54 -3.14 3.97
CA LEU A 122 5.91 -3.59 3.72
C LEU A 122 6.96 -2.97 4.66
N GLY A 123 6.53 -2.16 5.63
CA GLY A 123 7.38 -1.57 6.66
C GLY A 123 8.10 -0.30 6.24
N VAL A 124 7.74 0.32 5.11
CA VAL A 124 8.28 1.65 4.76
C VAL A 124 7.71 2.67 5.76
N PRO A 125 8.56 3.45 6.45
CA PRO A 125 8.09 4.43 7.42
C PRO A 125 7.13 5.43 6.78
N THR A 126 5.93 5.55 7.33
CA THR A 126 4.91 6.45 6.79
C THR A 126 5.36 7.90 6.85
N SER A 127 6.23 8.29 7.78
CA SER A 127 6.86 9.63 7.84
C SER A 127 7.67 10.00 6.59
N LYS A 128 8.03 9.02 5.74
CA LYS A 128 8.68 9.23 4.44
C LYS A 128 7.67 9.36 3.29
N LEU A 129 6.39 9.05 3.49
CA LEU A 129 5.38 8.94 2.44
C LEU A 129 4.34 10.06 2.53
N TYR A 130 4.14 10.77 1.42
CA TYR A 130 3.22 11.91 1.35
C TYR A 130 2.32 11.84 0.13
N PHE A 131 1.02 12.00 0.35
CA PHE A 131 0.07 12.30 -0.71
C PHE A 131 0.35 13.70 -1.18
N THR A 132 0.66 13.87 -2.46
CA THR A 132 1.01 15.19 -3.03
C THR A 132 0.02 15.53 -4.13
N TYR A 133 -0.76 16.57 -3.89
CA TYR A 133 -1.66 17.14 -4.88
C TYR A 133 -0.87 18.07 -5.79
N VAL A 134 -1.00 17.86 -7.09
CA VAL A 134 -0.25 18.58 -8.12
C VAL A 134 -1.19 18.98 -9.25
N LYS A 135 -0.77 19.97 -10.04
CA LYS A 135 -1.34 20.20 -11.37
C LYS A 135 -0.47 19.49 -12.40
N ALA A 136 -1.05 18.52 -13.12
CA ALA A 136 -0.42 17.87 -14.26
C ALA A 136 -0.48 18.81 -15.46
N LEU A 137 0.62 19.50 -15.74
CA LEU A 137 0.68 20.63 -16.67
C LEU A 137 0.33 20.23 -18.11
N LYS A 138 0.78 19.05 -18.55
CA LYS A 138 0.50 18.52 -19.90
C LYS A 138 -0.99 18.29 -20.16
N PHE A 139 -1.73 17.90 -19.13
CA PHE A 139 -3.16 17.61 -19.20
C PHE A 139 -4.02 18.77 -18.69
N ASN A 140 -3.38 19.81 -18.13
CA ASN A 140 -4.02 20.95 -17.48
C ASN A 140 -5.09 20.54 -16.45
N GLN A 141 -4.82 19.51 -15.66
CA GLN A 141 -5.76 18.95 -14.69
C GLN A 141 -5.13 18.74 -13.31
N ALA A 142 -5.98 18.67 -12.31
CA ALA A 142 -5.62 18.18 -10.98
C ALA A 142 -5.14 16.73 -11.05
N HIS A 143 -4.14 16.40 -10.23
CA HIS A 143 -3.58 15.05 -10.16
C HIS A 143 -3.03 14.78 -8.76
N MET A 144 -2.92 13.51 -8.39
CA MET A 144 -2.30 13.09 -7.14
C MET A 144 -1.16 12.11 -7.40
N VAL A 145 -0.04 12.30 -6.70
CA VAL A 145 1.11 11.41 -6.72
C VAL A 145 1.52 11.01 -5.30
N LEU A 146 2.22 9.90 -5.16
CA LEU A 146 2.87 9.53 -3.91
C LEU A 146 4.31 10.02 -3.93
N SER A 147 4.66 10.90 -2.98
CA SER A 147 6.03 11.38 -2.80
C SER A 147 6.72 10.58 -1.70
N TYR A 148 7.95 10.15 -1.96
CA TYR A 148 8.82 9.47 -1.01
C TYR A 148 10.05 10.31 -0.69
N TYR A 149 10.29 10.56 0.59
CA TYR A 149 11.45 11.30 1.09
C TYR A 149 12.42 10.34 1.80
N GLU A 150 13.60 10.14 1.24
CA GLU A 150 14.65 9.33 1.89
C GLU A 150 15.02 9.90 3.27
N THR A 151 15.14 11.23 3.33
CA THR A 151 15.28 12.02 4.56
C THR A 151 14.37 13.25 4.49
N PRO A 152 14.02 13.89 5.62
CA PRO A 152 13.19 15.09 5.61
C PRO A 152 13.71 16.26 4.75
N LYS A 153 15.00 16.28 4.41
CA LYS A 153 15.64 17.32 3.58
C LYS A 153 15.89 16.89 2.14
N SER A 154 15.60 15.64 1.79
CA SER A 154 15.85 15.11 0.45
C SER A 154 14.85 15.67 -0.57
N VAL A 155 15.29 15.80 -1.82
CA VAL A 155 14.35 15.94 -2.95
C VAL A 155 13.57 14.62 -3.06
N PRO A 156 12.24 14.63 -3.09
CA PRO A 156 11.48 13.40 -3.05
C PRO A 156 11.51 12.65 -4.38
N LEU A 157 11.38 11.33 -4.30
CA LEU A 157 11.01 10.48 -5.42
C LEU A 157 9.50 10.54 -5.64
N ILE A 158 9.07 10.57 -6.90
CA ILE A 158 7.67 10.65 -7.29
C ILE A 158 7.23 9.30 -7.86
N LEU A 159 6.23 8.69 -7.21
CA LEU A 159 5.54 7.49 -7.66
C LEU A 159 4.20 7.92 -8.27
N ASP A 160 4.08 7.78 -9.57
CA ASP A 160 2.99 8.32 -10.37
C ASP A 160 2.43 7.24 -11.32
N ASN A 161 1.14 7.34 -11.66
CA ASN A 161 0.47 6.48 -12.64
C ASN A 161 0.46 7.06 -14.05
N ILE A 162 0.60 8.39 -14.23
CA ILE A 162 0.76 9.00 -15.56
C ILE A 162 2.16 8.65 -16.13
N ASN A 163 3.19 8.80 -15.31
CA ASN A 163 4.55 8.38 -15.64
C ASN A 163 5.02 7.31 -14.65
N GLY A 164 5.08 6.06 -15.12
CA GLY A 164 5.47 4.94 -14.27
C GLY A 164 6.95 4.88 -13.90
N ASN A 165 7.80 5.70 -14.50
CA ASN A 165 9.21 5.80 -14.09
C ASN A 165 9.31 6.66 -12.83
N ILE A 166 9.81 6.07 -11.75
CA ILE A 166 10.11 6.83 -10.52
C ILE A 166 11.25 7.81 -10.82
N LYS A 167 10.99 9.09 -10.58
CA LYS A 167 11.96 10.17 -10.77
C LYS A 167 11.99 11.08 -9.54
N ILE A 168 13.12 11.76 -9.33
CA ILE A 168 13.17 12.87 -8.37
C ILE A 168 12.25 14.00 -8.83
N ALA A 169 11.63 14.73 -7.90
CA ALA A 169 10.66 15.77 -8.19
C ALA A 169 11.20 16.87 -9.12
N THR A 170 12.48 17.23 -9.03
CA THR A 170 13.12 18.22 -9.92
C THR A 170 13.17 17.78 -11.38
N GLN A 171 13.02 16.48 -11.68
CA GLN A 171 12.92 15.96 -13.04
C GLN A 171 11.47 15.82 -13.54
N ARG A 172 10.47 16.13 -12.69
CA ARG A 172 9.04 16.10 -13.02
C ARG A 172 8.53 17.50 -13.30
N THR A 173 9.13 18.16 -14.30
CA THR A 173 8.73 19.51 -14.76
C THR A 173 7.32 19.56 -15.35
N ASP A 174 6.70 18.40 -15.57
CA ASP A 174 5.30 18.24 -15.97
C ASP A 174 4.31 18.33 -14.80
N LEU A 175 4.77 18.39 -13.55
CA LEU A 175 3.95 18.50 -12.35
C LEU A 175 4.25 19.78 -11.58
N ALA A 176 3.23 20.57 -11.29
CA ALA A 176 3.34 21.72 -10.38
C ALA A 176 2.72 21.38 -9.02
N PRO A 177 3.51 21.31 -7.93
CA PRO A 177 2.98 20.96 -6.61
C PRO A 177 2.05 22.05 -6.06
N VAL A 178 0.97 21.64 -5.41
CA VAL A 178 0.02 22.55 -4.73
C VAL A 178 0.12 22.37 -3.23
N TYR A 179 -0.06 21.14 -2.73
CA TYR A 179 0.09 20.82 -1.32
C TYR A 179 0.38 19.32 -1.13
N SER A 180 0.88 18.96 0.05
CA SER A 180 1.12 17.56 0.43
C SER A 180 0.67 17.30 1.85
N PHE A 181 0.27 16.06 2.14
CA PHE A 181 -0.07 15.62 3.49
C PHE A 181 0.41 14.18 3.76
N ASN A 182 0.63 13.89 5.04
CA ASN A 182 0.94 12.55 5.51
C ASN A 182 -0.34 11.86 6.02
N GLY A 183 -0.56 10.60 5.59
CA GLY A 183 -1.78 9.87 5.92
C GLY A 183 -1.96 9.58 7.42
N ASP A 184 -0.87 9.27 8.12
CA ASP A 184 -0.91 8.96 9.56
C ASP A 184 -1.09 10.23 10.40
N SER A 185 -0.41 11.32 10.03
CA SER A 185 -0.62 12.63 10.66
C SER A 185 -2.08 13.09 10.57
N LEU A 186 -2.71 12.89 9.41
CA LEU A 186 -4.12 13.22 9.22
C LEU A 186 -5.07 12.29 10.00
N TYR A 187 -4.70 11.01 10.14
CA TYR A 187 -5.44 10.06 10.97
C TYR A 187 -5.39 10.41 12.46
N LEU A 188 -4.22 10.74 12.99
CA LEU A 188 -4.04 11.16 14.39
C LEU A 188 -4.86 12.42 14.69
N ALA A 189 -4.86 13.41 13.80
CA ALA A 189 -5.70 14.60 13.93
C ALA A 189 -7.21 14.29 13.99
N LYS A 190 -7.67 13.16 13.44
CA LYS A 190 -9.07 12.68 13.58
C LYS A 190 -9.40 12.29 15.01
N GLN A 191 -8.48 11.55 15.64
CA GLN A 191 -8.71 10.88 16.91
C GLN A 191 -8.70 11.88 18.05
N GLU A 192 -7.87 12.91 17.96
CA GLU A 192 -7.68 13.85 19.07
C GLU A 192 -8.84 14.82 19.27
N GLY A 193 -9.66 15.13 18.26
CA GLY A 193 -10.89 15.94 18.44
C GLY A 193 -10.75 17.32 19.12
N LEU A 194 -9.54 17.78 19.49
CA LEU A 194 -9.33 18.80 20.52
C LEU A 194 -8.24 19.85 20.18
N GLY A 195 -8.03 20.15 18.89
CA GLY A 195 -7.38 21.42 18.52
C GLY A 195 -5.85 21.49 18.59
N GLN A 196 -5.12 20.38 18.64
CA GLN A 196 -3.68 20.42 18.33
C GLN A 196 -3.46 20.50 16.80
N VAL A 197 -2.63 21.46 16.38
CA VAL A 197 -2.26 21.65 14.98
C VAL A 197 -1.25 20.58 14.62
N VAL A 198 -1.70 19.51 13.97
CA VAL A 198 -0.81 18.57 13.28
C VAL A 198 -0.37 19.24 11.97
N PRO A 199 0.94 19.44 11.72
CA PRO A 199 1.41 20.00 10.45
C PRO A 199 0.89 19.16 9.27
N GLY A 200 0.09 19.79 8.39
CA GLY A 200 -0.52 19.12 7.23
C GLY A 200 -1.73 18.22 7.52
N GLY A 201 -2.23 18.17 8.76
CA GLY A 201 -3.27 17.23 9.21
C GLY A 201 -4.62 17.86 9.54
N ASN A 202 -5.09 18.90 8.84
CA ASN A 202 -6.43 19.43 9.14
C ASN A 202 -7.53 18.56 8.52
N LYS A 203 -8.39 17.97 9.37
CA LYS A 203 -9.57 17.17 8.97
C LYS A 203 -10.47 17.90 7.97
N LYS A 204 -10.61 19.23 8.07
CA LYS A 204 -11.42 20.04 7.15
C LYS A 204 -10.87 20.06 5.72
N GLN A 205 -9.57 19.82 5.55
CA GLN A 205 -8.91 19.90 4.24
C GLN A 205 -8.97 18.58 3.46
N ASN A 206 -9.23 17.43 4.12
CA ASN A 206 -9.17 16.11 3.47
C ASN A 206 -10.28 15.14 3.93
N PRO A 207 -11.57 15.46 3.75
CA PRO A 207 -12.68 14.61 4.19
C PRO A 207 -12.71 13.22 3.53
N LYS A 208 -12.26 13.13 2.27
CA LYS A 208 -12.22 11.88 1.48
C LYS A 208 -11.25 10.85 2.06
N TRP A 209 -10.08 11.30 2.52
CA TRP A 209 -9.16 10.44 3.27
C TRP A 209 -9.83 9.83 4.50
N MET A 210 -10.60 10.63 5.24
CA MET A 210 -11.25 10.17 6.48
C MET A 210 -12.31 9.11 6.21
N GLU A 211 -13.06 9.26 5.13
CA GLU A 211 -14.05 8.30 4.64
C GLU A 211 -13.38 6.98 4.22
N LEU A 212 -12.30 7.08 3.43
CA LEU A 212 -11.50 5.94 3.01
C LEU A 212 -11.00 5.12 4.21
N ILE A 213 -10.44 5.78 5.24
CA ILE A 213 -9.99 5.08 6.45
C ILE A 213 -11.14 4.35 7.15
N ASP A 214 -12.33 4.95 7.22
CA ASP A 214 -13.49 4.30 7.85
C ASP A 214 -13.98 3.10 7.05
N LYS A 215 -13.86 3.11 5.72
CA LYS A 215 -14.12 1.93 4.88
C LYS A 215 -13.12 0.82 5.15
N MET A 216 -11.82 1.13 5.18
CA MET A 216 -10.76 0.13 5.41
C MET A 216 -10.90 -0.59 6.75
N LYS A 217 -11.30 0.13 7.82
CA LYS A 217 -11.59 -0.50 9.12
C LYS A 217 -12.67 -1.57 9.06
N LYS A 218 -13.71 -1.36 8.24
CA LYS A 218 -14.78 -2.34 8.03
C LYS A 218 -14.31 -3.56 7.25
N GLU A 219 -13.24 -3.42 6.45
CA GLU A 219 -12.62 -4.51 5.70
C GLU A 219 -11.62 -5.33 6.54
N GLY A 220 -11.37 -4.93 7.80
CA GLY A 220 -10.44 -5.63 8.71
C GLY A 220 -8.99 -5.17 8.59
N LEU A 221 -8.76 -3.93 8.14
CA LEU A 221 -7.46 -3.24 8.19
C LEU A 221 -7.36 -2.28 9.39
#